data_AF-A0A1D7XZL5-F1
#
_entry.id   AF-A0A1D7XZL5-F1
#
_cell.length_a   1.000
_cell.length_b   1.000
_cell.length_c   1.000
_cell.angle_alpha   90.00
_cell.angle_beta   90.00
_cell.angle_gamma   90.00
#
_symmetry.space_group_name_H-M   'P 1'
#
loop_
_entity.id
_entity.type
_entity.pdbx_description
1 polymer ?
#
loop_
_entity_poly.entity_id
_entity_poly.type
_entity_poly.pdbx_seq_one_letter_code
_entity_poly.pdbx_strand_id
1 'polypeptide(L)'
;MAKEDNIRGVEKIEIGLPGDGVVGASLTEFKAVVLNSLSLTGSEANEETIKTEQDDSYLSINTDSTPATSTFKLYEVTGASAVMLMGGSWDAGSKTWSAPKTAPNKYLSVVITDIAGNKITFPYAKVSAKFEGNITKGELLSVDITITANTPISSTDVEGAPYEVAFAA
;
A
#
# COMPACT_ATOMS: atom_id res chain seq x y z
N MET A 1 14.09 17.18 -2.57
CA MET A 1 14.40 16.72 -1.21
C MET A 1 15.83 17.13 -0.91
N ALA A 2 16.08 17.74 0.25
CA ALA A 2 17.45 17.94 0.71
C ALA A 2 18.08 16.58 1.06
N LYS A 3 19.41 16.50 1.14
CA LYS A 3 20.12 15.24 1.45
C LYS A 3 19.66 14.63 2.80
N GLU A 4 19.22 15.47 3.71
CA GLU A 4 18.78 15.15 5.06
C GLU A 4 17.36 14.55 5.08
N ASP A 5 16.52 14.91 4.11
CA ASP A 5 15.12 14.46 3.97
C ASP A 5 14.96 13.23 3.06
N ASN A 6 16.07 12.59 2.67
CA ASN A 6 16.02 11.47 1.75
C ASN A 6 15.46 10.22 2.45
N ILE A 7 14.30 9.77 1.97
CA ILE A 7 13.71 8.49 2.39
C ILE A 7 14.62 7.36 1.92
N ARG A 8 15.16 6.58 2.85
CA ARG A 8 16.15 5.54 2.52
C ARG A 8 16.03 4.34 3.44
N GLY A 9 16.00 3.15 2.86
CA GLY A 9 15.97 1.87 3.58
C GLY A 9 14.68 1.69 4.39
N VAL A 10 14.01 0.55 4.23
CA VAL A 10 12.78 0.29 5.00
C VAL A 10 13.18 -0.27 6.36
N GLU A 11 12.76 0.39 7.44
CA GLU A 11 12.87 -0.15 8.79
C GLU A 11 11.72 -1.11 9.08
N LYS A 12 10.49 -0.67 8.78
CA LYS A 12 9.29 -1.46 9.03
C LYS A 12 8.11 -1.01 8.16
N ILE A 13 7.16 -1.92 8.00
CA ILE A 13 5.86 -1.66 7.38
C ILE A 13 4.78 -2.08 8.37
N GLU A 14 3.83 -1.18 8.64
CA GLU A 14 2.74 -1.39 9.59
C GLU A 14 1.41 -1.43 8.82
N ILE A 15 0.63 -2.50 8.98
CA ILE A 15 -0.61 -2.72 8.22
C ILE A 15 -1.75 -3.08 9.16
N GLY A 16 -2.91 -2.46 9.00
CA GLY A 16 -4.08 -2.77 9.82
C GLY A 16 -5.40 -2.30 9.21
N LEU A 17 -6.49 -2.53 9.94
CA LEU A 17 -7.80 -2.05 9.52
C LEU A 17 -7.87 -0.52 9.61
N PRO A 18 -8.47 0.15 8.63
CA PRO A 18 -8.55 1.60 8.64
C PRO A 18 -9.47 2.11 9.75
N GLY A 19 -9.17 3.31 10.23
CA GLY A 19 -10.06 4.07 11.12
C GLY A 19 -11.13 4.82 10.33
N ASP A 20 -11.88 5.67 11.03
CA ASP A 20 -12.90 6.53 10.40
C ASP A 20 -12.25 7.73 9.70
N GLY A 21 -11.96 7.59 8.40
CA GLY A 21 -11.28 8.63 7.62
C GLY A 21 -9.79 8.83 7.97
N VAL A 22 -9.23 8.00 8.85
CA VAL A 22 -7.86 8.11 9.39
C VAL A 22 -7.17 6.74 9.46
N VAL A 23 -5.86 6.73 9.77
CA VAL A 23 -5.10 5.50 10.01
C VAL A 23 -5.71 4.68 11.16
N GLY A 24 -5.71 3.36 11.00
CA GLY A 24 -6.14 2.42 12.03
C GLY A 24 -5.43 2.56 13.38
N ALA A 25 -6.16 2.34 14.47
CA ALA A 25 -5.62 2.39 15.83
C ALA A 25 -4.70 1.20 16.20
N SER A 26 -4.83 0.08 15.47
CA SER A 26 -4.01 -1.12 15.65
C SER A 26 -3.43 -1.55 14.32
N LEU A 27 -2.10 -1.44 14.18
CA LEU A 27 -1.36 -1.90 13.01
C LEU A 27 -0.46 -3.08 13.39
N THR A 28 -0.38 -4.06 12.50
CA THR A 28 0.56 -5.19 12.60
C THR A 28 1.89 -4.78 11.99
N GLU A 29 2.97 -4.92 12.76
CA GLU A 29 4.32 -4.57 12.31
C GLU A 29 4.99 -5.71 11.53
N PHE A 30 5.56 -5.38 10.37
CA PHE A 30 6.35 -6.27 9.53
C PHE A 30 7.76 -5.70 9.34
N LYS A 31 8.76 -6.41 9.87
CA LYS A 31 10.19 -6.05 9.79
C LYS A 31 10.95 -6.84 8.73
N ALA A 32 10.44 -8.00 8.34
CA ALA A 32 11.07 -8.89 7.36
C ALA A 32 10.74 -8.47 5.92
N VAL A 33 11.07 -7.24 5.54
CA VAL A 33 10.87 -6.71 4.18
C VAL A 33 12.01 -7.16 3.28
N VAL A 34 11.71 -7.67 2.08
CA VAL A 34 12.76 -8.12 1.14
C VAL A 34 13.58 -6.91 0.67
N LEU A 35 14.91 -7.04 0.73
CA LEU A 35 15.84 -6.00 0.28
C LEU A 35 15.54 -5.61 -1.19
N ASN A 36 15.56 -4.31 -1.47
CA ASN A 36 15.31 -3.73 -2.80
C ASN A 36 13.93 -4.06 -3.41
N SER A 37 12.94 -4.46 -2.60
CA SER A 37 11.60 -4.77 -3.10
C SER A 37 10.61 -3.62 -3.03
N LEU A 38 10.86 -2.61 -2.18
CA LEU A 38 9.97 -1.46 -2.03
C LEU A 38 10.16 -0.49 -3.22
N SER A 39 9.07 -0.25 -3.95
CA SER A 39 8.95 0.88 -4.88
C SER A 39 7.69 1.69 -4.58
N LEU A 40 7.78 3.00 -4.75
CA LEU A 40 6.66 3.94 -4.68
C LEU A 40 6.61 4.71 -5.99
N THR A 41 5.45 4.69 -6.64
CA THR A 41 5.17 5.45 -7.84
C THR A 41 4.10 6.47 -7.48
N GLY A 42 4.43 7.75 -7.64
CA GLY A 42 3.51 8.85 -7.44
C GLY A 42 2.36 8.81 -8.45
N SER A 43 1.29 9.53 -8.13
CA SER A 43 0.17 9.72 -9.04
C SER A 43 0.58 10.59 -10.23
N GLU A 44 0.28 10.13 -11.45
CA GLU A 44 0.38 10.96 -12.65
C GLU A 44 -0.97 11.63 -12.92
N ALA A 45 -0.93 12.94 -13.19
CA ALA A 45 -2.08 13.66 -13.70
C ALA A 45 -2.26 13.32 -15.19
N ASN A 46 -3.44 12.83 -15.55
CA ASN A 46 -3.79 12.62 -16.95
C ASN A 46 -4.36 13.93 -17.52
N GLU A 47 -3.71 14.49 -18.54
CA GLU A 47 -4.27 15.58 -19.34
C GLU A 47 -4.83 14.98 -20.64
N GLU A 48 -6.15 15.01 -20.82
CA GLU A 48 -6.77 14.74 -22.12
C GLU A 48 -7.04 16.07 -22.85
N THR A 49 -6.51 16.20 -24.06
CA THR A 49 -6.84 17.31 -24.96
C THR A 49 -8.00 16.92 -25.86
N ILE A 50 -9.20 17.44 -25.59
CA ILE A 50 -10.33 17.33 -26.53
C ILE A 50 -10.23 18.46 -27.55
N LYS A 51 -10.21 18.12 -28.84
CA LYS A 51 -10.22 19.10 -29.95
C LYS A 51 -11.65 19.35 -30.42
N THR A 52 -12.02 20.62 -30.59
CA THR A 52 -13.23 21.03 -31.33
C THR A 52 -12.84 21.99 -32.45
N GLU A 53 -13.66 22.06 -33.50
CA GLU A 53 -13.30 22.72 -34.78
C GLU A 53 -13.28 24.26 -34.74
N GLN A 54 -13.53 24.92 -33.60
CA GLN A 54 -13.86 26.35 -33.61
C GLN A 54 -12.94 27.33 -32.86
N ASP A 55 -12.16 26.99 -31.83
CA ASP A 55 -11.12 27.91 -31.34
C ASP A 55 -10.15 27.34 -30.28
N ASP A 56 -9.02 28.04 -30.14
CA ASP A 56 -7.78 27.71 -29.43
C ASP A 56 -7.92 27.24 -27.96
N SER A 57 -7.31 26.09 -27.73
CA SER A 57 -6.96 25.37 -26.49
C SER A 57 -7.26 26.00 -25.12
N TYR A 58 -8.07 25.29 -24.33
CA TYR A 58 -8.04 25.35 -22.87
C TYR A 58 -7.70 23.96 -22.30
N LEU A 59 -6.78 23.92 -21.33
CA LEU A 59 -6.43 22.74 -20.54
C LEU A 59 -7.53 22.49 -19.49
N SER A 60 -8.27 21.40 -19.62
CA SER A 60 -9.09 20.88 -18.51
C SER A 60 -8.39 19.67 -17.90
N ILE A 61 -7.97 19.81 -16.64
CA ILE A 61 -7.35 18.73 -15.86
C ILE A 61 -8.40 17.62 -15.65
N ASN A 62 -8.09 16.38 -16.04
CA ASN A 62 -8.99 15.24 -15.86
C ASN A 62 -8.90 14.72 -14.41
N THR A 63 -10.04 14.35 -13.82
CA THR A 63 -10.18 13.88 -12.43
C THR A 63 -9.70 12.44 -12.21
N ASP A 64 -9.44 11.70 -13.29
CA ASP A 64 -8.94 10.34 -13.23
C ASP A 64 -7.41 10.32 -13.17
N SER A 65 -6.86 10.88 -12.09
CA SER A 65 -5.43 10.72 -11.77
C SER A 65 -5.17 9.24 -11.47
N THR A 66 -4.05 8.69 -11.96
CA THR A 66 -3.65 7.35 -11.54
C THR A 66 -3.29 7.43 -10.06
N PRO A 67 -3.97 6.72 -9.14
CA PRO A 67 -3.64 6.78 -7.72
C PRO A 67 -2.22 6.30 -7.47
N ALA A 68 -1.53 6.91 -6.51
CA ALA A 68 -0.18 6.50 -6.14
C ALA A 68 -0.16 5.00 -5.77
N THR A 69 0.84 4.27 -6.27
CA THR A 69 0.99 2.84 -6.02
C THR A 69 2.31 2.56 -5.33
N SER A 70 2.32 1.62 -4.40
CA SER A 70 3.57 1.09 -3.85
C SER A 70 3.53 -0.44 -3.86
N THR A 71 4.67 -1.04 -4.12
CA THR A 71 4.83 -2.49 -4.14
C THR A 71 6.00 -2.87 -3.25
N PHE A 72 5.85 -3.94 -2.47
CA PHE A 72 6.92 -4.50 -1.65
C PHE A 72 6.69 -5.98 -1.39
N LYS A 73 7.78 -6.67 -1.04
CA LYS A 73 7.73 -8.09 -0.69
C LYS A 73 7.99 -8.28 0.79
N LEU A 74 7.24 -9.17 1.42
CA LEU A 74 7.42 -9.57 2.82
C LEU A 74 7.83 -11.04 2.92
N TYR A 75 8.76 -11.31 3.84
CA TYR A 75 9.01 -12.63 4.40
C TYR A 75 8.23 -12.81 5.71
N GLU A 76 8.22 -14.04 6.21
CA GLU A 76 7.67 -14.39 7.54
C GLU A 76 6.20 -14.01 7.77
N VAL A 77 5.38 -14.02 6.71
CA VAL A 77 3.94 -13.76 6.83
C VAL A 77 3.28 -14.91 7.59
N THR A 78 2.76 -14.61 8.77
CA THR A 78 2.02 -15.59 9.61
C THR A 78 0.67 -15.94 8.99
N GLY A 79 0.06 -17.05 9.40
CA GLY A 79 -1.27 -17.43 8.95
C GLY A 79 -2.35 -16.37 9.24
N ALA A 80 -2.27 -15.67 10.38
CA ALA A 80 -3.18 -14.57 10.70
C ALA A 80 -2.95 -13.35 9.79
N SER A 81 -1.68 -13.01 9.54
CA SER A 81 -1.30 -11.95 8.59
C SER A 81 -1.75 -12.27 7.16
N ALA A 82 -1.68 -13.55 6.75
CA ALA A 82 -2.17 -14.00 5.45
C ALA A 82 -3.69 -13.80 5.32
N VAL A 83 -4.48 -14.03 6.38
CA VAL A 83 -5.92 -13.74 6.38
C VAL A 83 -6.20 -12.25 6.21
N MET A 84 -5.41 -11.39 6.86
CA MET A 84 -5.54 -9.94 6.74
C MET A 84 -5.22 -9.47 5.31
N LEU A 85 -4.09 -9.90 4.77
CA LEU A 85 -3.53 -9.42 3.49
C LEU A 85 -4.17 -10.07 2.26
N MET A 86 -4.42 -11.37 2.33
CA MET A 86 -4.85 -12.21 1.18
C MET A 86 -6.27 -12.76 1.35
N GLY A 87 -6.86 -12.69 2.55
CA GLY A 87 -8.15 -13.30 2.86
C GLY A 87 -8.07 -14.78 3.19
N GLY A 88 -9.19 -15.48 3.06
CA GLY A 88 -9.29 -16.90 3.40
C GLY A 88 -9.46 -17.13 4.91
N SER A 89 -8.98 -18.29 5.40
CA SER A 89 -9.13 -18.71 6.79
C SER A 89 -7.85 -19.34 7.32
N TRP A 90 -7.50 -19.03 8.57
CA TRP A 90 -6.40 -19.65 9.29
C TRP A 90 -6.93 -20.57 10.37
N ASP A 91 -6.50 -21.83 10.34
CA ASP A 91 -6.73 -22.79 11.43
C ASP A 91 -5.44 -22.93 12.25
N ALA A 92 -5.48 -22.43 13.49
CA ALA A 92 -4.35 -22.48 14.40
C ALA A 92 -4.04 -23.91 14.90
N GLY A 93 -5.03 -24.80 14.95
CA GLY A 93 -4.86 -26.17 15.41
C GLY A 93 -4.09 -27.03 14.40
N SER A 94 -4.45 -26.92 13.12
CA SER A 94 -3.76 -27.61 12.02
C SER A 94 -2.61 -26.82 11.41
N LYS A 95 -2.40 -25.56 11.83
CA LYS A 95 -1.44 -24.61 11.24
C LYS A 95 -1.60 -24.48 9.73
N THR A 96 -2.84 -24.52 9.25
CA THR A 96 -3.17 -24.49 7.83
C THR A 96 -3.89 -23.20 7.47
N TRP A 97 -3.37 -22.49 6.48
CA TRP A 97 -4.07 -21.39 5.84
C TRP A 97 -4.74 -21.91 4.57
N SER A 98 -6.04 -21.62 4.44
CA SER A 98 -6.82 -21.96 3.24
C SER A 98 -7.12 -20.70 2.45
N ALA A 99 -6.67 -20.68 1.20
CA ALA A 99 -6.89 -19.58 0.27
C ALA A 99 -8.39 -19.37 0.00
N PRO A 100 -8.86 -18.13 -0.15
CA PRO A 100 -10.24 -17.86 -0.54
C PRO A 100 -10.48 -18.28 -2.00
N LYS A 101 -11.71 -18.68 -2.33
CA LYS A 101 -12.10 -19.06 -3.71
C LYS A 101 -11.91 -17.89 -4.71
N THR A 102 -12.06 -16.67 -4.22
CA THR A 102 -11.85 -15.43 -4.97
C THR A 102 -11.00 -14.51 -4.10
N ALA A 103 -9.93 -13.94 -4.66
CA ALA A 103 -9.10 -12.97 -3.96
C ALA A 103 -9.95 -11.71 -3.64
N PRO A 104 -10.21 -11.41 -2.36
CA PRO A 104 -11.02 -10.25 -1.99
C PRO A 104 -10.21 -8.96 -2.17
N ASN A 105 -10.87 -7.87 -2.57
CA ASN A 105 -10.30 -6.54 -2.41
C ASN A 105 -10.23 -6.23 -0.90
N LYS A 106 -9.03 -5.91 -0.40
CA LYS A 106 -8.83 -5.49 0.99
C LYS A 106 -8.55 -3.99 1.00
N TYR A 107 -9.15 -3.30 1.96
CA TYR A 107 -8.86 -1.89 2.21
C TYR A 107 -8.25 -1.78 3.61
N LEU A 108 -6.99 -1.36 3.67
CA LEU A 108 -6.18 -1.36 4.88
C LEU A 108 -5.44 -0.03 5.01
N SER A 109 -5.14 0.37 6.24
CA SER A 109 -4.14 1.41 6.48
C SER A 109 -2.74 0.81 6.37
N VAL A 110 -1.83 1.53 5.74
CA VAL A 110 -0.43 1.12 5.57
C VAL A 110 0.47 2.27 5.95
N VAL A 111 1.43 2.04 6.84
CA VAL A 111 2.47 3.00 7.21
C VAL A 111 3.82 2.38 6.93
N ILE A 112 4.61 3.03 6.08
CA ILE A 112 5.98 2.63 5.76
C ILE A 112 6.90 3.57 6.52
N THR A 113 7.75 3.02 7.38
CA THR A 113 8.77 3.80 8.11
C THR A 113 10.15 3.45 7.59
N ASP A 114 10.93 4.47 7.25
CA ASP A 114 12.31 4.30 6.82
C ASP A 114 13.29 4.27 8.01
N ILE A 115 14.56 3.92 7.77
CA ILE A 115 15.57 3.86 8.85
C ILE A 115 15.90 5.22 9.48
N ALA A 116 15.51 6.32 8.82
CA ALA A 116 15.71 7.67 9.32
C ALA A 116 14.48 8.17 10.13
N GLY A 117 13.41 7.39 10.20
CA GLY A 117 12.16 7.72 10.90
C GLY A 117 11.14 8.49 10.05
N ASN A 118 11.42 8.71 8.76
CA ASN A 118 10.46 9.25 7.80
C ASN A 118 9.33 8.25 7.59
N LYS A 119 8.11 8.77 7.37
CA LYS A 119 6.90 7.95 7.25
C LYS A 119 6.15 8.26 5.98
N ILE A 120 5.74 7.21 5.27
CA ILE A 120 4.77 7.28 4.20
C ILE A 120 3.49 6.59 4.70
N THR A 121 2.42 7.36 4.81
CA THR A 121 1.16 6.92 5.41
C THR A 121 0.09 6.84 4.34
N PHE A 122 -0.57 5.69 4.24
CA PHE A 122 -1.78 5.48 3.44
C PHE A 122 -2.93 5.17 4.41
N PRO A 123 -3.80 6.14 4.71
CA PRO A 123 -4.91 5.93 5.64
C PRO A 123 -5.90 4.87 5.15
N TYR A 124 -6.17 4.87 3.84
CA TYR A 124 -7.10 3.93 3.20
C TYR A 124 -6.53 3.49 1.85
N ALA A 125 -5.83 2.36 1.81
CA ALA A 125 -5.27 1.81 0.57
C ALA A 125 -5.96 0.51 0.19
N LYS A 126 -6.18 0.32 -1.11
CA LYS A 126 -6.50 -0.99 -1.66
C LYS A 126 -5.25 -1.85 -1.63
N VAL A 127 -5.29 -2.96 -0.90
CA VAL A 127 -4.19 -3.92 -0.76
C VAL A 127 -4.52 -5.18 -1.56
N SER A 128 -3.58 -5.59 -2.40
CA SER A 128 -3.57 -6.89 -3.07
C SER A 128 -2.29 -7.61 -2.69
N ALA A 129 -2.41 -8.89 -2.33
CA ALA A 129 -1.27 -9.70 -1.93
C ALA A 129 -1.33 -11.09 -2.55
N LYS A 130 -0.17 -11.62 -2.94
CA LYS A 130 -0.02 -12.97 -3.52
C LYS A 130 1.27 -13.62 -3.04
N PHE A 131 1.31 -14.95 -2.97
CA PHE A 131 2.57 -15.66 -2.80
C PHE A 131 3.37 -15.59 -4.10
N GLU A 132 4.63 -15.22 -3.99
CA GLU A 132 5.57 -15.13 -5.11
C GLU A 132 6.95 -15.62 -4.68
N GLY A 133 7.57 -16.45 -5.52
CA GLY A 133 8.91 -16.98 -5.30
C GLY A 133 9.04 -18.41 -5.81
N ASN A 134 10.26 -18.83 -6.11
CA ASN A 134 10.52 -20.22 -6.43
C ASN A 134 10.85 -21.00 -5.17
N ILE A 135 10.32 -22.22 -5.07
CA ILE A 135 10.64 -23.14 -3.98
C ILE A 135 11.95 -23.85 -4.35
N THR A 136 13.08 -23.20 -4.10
CA THR A 136 14.43 -23.76 -4.33
C THR A 136 15.26 -23.69 -3.05
N LYS A 137 16.43 -24.34 -3.02
CA LYS A 137 17.33 -24.26 -1.85
C LYS A 137 17.92 -22.86 -1.61
N GLY A 138 17.89 -21.98 -2.61
CA GLY A 138 18.50 -20.65 -2.54
C GLY A 138 17.49 -19.50 -2.39
N GLU A 139 16.19 -19.77 -2.51
CA GLU A 139 15.15 -18.75 -2.49
C GLU A 139 14.07 -19.11 -1.46
N LEU A 140 13.56 -18.08 -0.79
CA LEU A 140 12.43 -18.20 0.13
C LEU A 140 11.15 -17.73 -0.57
N LEU A 141 10.05 -18.42 -0.28
CA LEU A 141 8.73 -17.95 -0.70
C LEU A 141 8.43 -16.62 0.00
N SER A 142 8.04 -15.61 -0.79
CA SER A 142 7.68 -14.29 -0.31
C SER A 142 6.21 -13.99 -0.58
N VAL A 143 5.67 -12.98 0.10
CA VAL A 143 4.37 -12.40 -0.24
C VAL A 143 4.63 -11.08 -0.94
N ASP A 144 4.23 -11.00 -2.21
CA ASP A 144 4.25 -9.78 -3.00
C ASP A 144 2.98 -8.97 -2.71
N ILE A 145 3.16 -7.72 -2.32
CA ILE A 145 2.09 -6.83 -1.88
C ILE A 145 2.09 -5.59 -2.76
N THR A 146 0.93 -5.29 -3.34
CA THR A 146 0.66 -4.06 -4.06
C THR A 146 -0.37 -3.25 -3.28
N ILE A 147 -0.03 -2.00 -2.98
CA ILE A 147 -0.93 -1.04 -2.36
C ILE A 147 -1.24 0.06 -3.37
N THR A 148 -2.50 0.44 -3.45
CA THR A 148 -2.99 1.55 -4.27
C THR A 148 -3.67 2.55 -3.36
N ALA A 149 -3.21 3.79 -3.37
CA ALA A 149 -3.78 4.87 -2.58
C ALA A 149 -5.26 5.05 -2.95
N ASN A 150 -6.10 5.26 -1.95
CA ASN A 150 -7.50 5.59 -2.13
C ASN A 150 -7.86 6.73 -1.17
N THR A 151 -8.82 7.56 -1.56
CA THR A 151 -9.22 8.70 -0.73
C THR A 151 -10.01 8.19 0.47
N PRO A 152 -9.54 8.43 1.72
CA PRO A 152 -10.34 8.13 2.90
C PRO A 152 -11.51 9.09 2.98
N ILE A 153 -12.71 8.57 3.21
CA ILE A 153 -13.92 9.35 3.49
C ILE A 153 -14.40 8.96 4.88
N SER A 154 -14.53 9.94 5.77
CA SER A 154 -15.07 9.69 7.11
C SER A 154 -16.58 9.45 7.07
N SER A 155 -17.14 8.93 8.16
CA SER A 155 -18.58 8.81 8.37
C SER A 155 -19.34 10.14 8.35
N THR A 156 -18.61 11.26 8.34
CA THR A 156 -19.14 12.64 8.23
C THR A 156 -18.82 13.27 6.87
N ASP A 157 -18.51 12.47 5.85
CA ASP A 157 -18.21 12.91 4.47
C ASP A 157 -17.04 13.90 4.35
N VAL A 158 -16.06 13.81 5.25
CA VAL A 158 -14.83 14.59 5.17
C VAL A 158 -13.78 13.78 4.41
N GLU A 159 -13.31 14.31 3.28
CA GLU A 159 -12.23 13.74 2.48
C GLU A 159 -10.87 14.04 3.11
N GLY A 160 -10.08 12.98 3.36
CA GLY A 160 -8.69 13.10 3.80
C GLY A 160 -7.69 12.95 2.66
N ALA A 161 -6.40 13.14 2.96
CA ALA A 161 -5.34 12.90 1.98
C ALA A 161 -5.23 11.40 1.62
N PRO A 162 -5.08 11.04 0.34
CA PRO A 162 -4.95 9.64 -0.08
C PRO A 162 -3.62 8.99 0.38
N TYR A 163 -2.58 9.80 0.54
CA TYR A 163 -1.33 9.44 1.20
C TYR A 163 -0.61 10.68 1.75
N GLU A 164 0.26 10.49 2.72
CA GLU A 164 1.08 11.54 3.32
C GLU A 164 2.54 11.10 3.42
N VAL A 165 3.47 12.04 3.26
CA VAL A 165 4.90 11.83 3.49
C VAL A 165 5.35 12.79 4.58
N ALA A 166 5.70 12.24 5.74
CA ALA A 166 6.20 12.97 6.88
C ALA A 166 7.71 12.75 7.02
N PHE A 167 8.47 13.83 7.12
CA PHE A 167 9.91 13.78 7.36
C PHE A 167 10.20 13.82 8.85
N ALA A 168 11.18 13.04 9.30
CA ALA A 168 11.65 13.10 10.68
C ALA A 168 12.28 14.47 10.98
N ALA A 169 11.97 15.01 12.15
CA ALA A 169 12.52 16.28 12.64
C ALA A 169 13.90 16.13 13.27
#